data_AF-A0A4Y2JSW2-F1
#
_entry.id   AF-A0A4Y2JSW2-F1
#
_cell.length_a   1.000
_cell.length_b   1.000
_cell.length_c   1.000
_cell.angle_alpha   90.00
_cell.angle_beta   90.00
_cell.angle_gamma   90.00
#
_symmetry.space_group_name_H-M   'P 1'
#
loop_
_entity.id
_entity.type
_entity.pdbx_description
1 polymer ?
#
loop_
_entity_poly.entity_id
_entity_poly.type
_entity_poly.pdbx_seq_one_letter_code
_entity_poly.pdbx_strand_id
1 'polypeptide(L)'
;MYEKIPCDITACRGEYIRAALGSERSSVDPLEPLWSFVLRASSRSRRQGVGRPRVIKEKGRRRLSRLIKQNRRQTVAQLTAQYNAGTSASVSEHTVQLTLLDMGLCSRCPTRVPLLTKRQRQLRLQWAQEHRDWTMDEWKRVSLSDKSRFLIHHVDGRVRVRRLPGEHLLPSCTAGHTQAGDDGIMLWGTFS
;
A
#
# COMPACT_ATOMS: atom_id res chain seq x y z
N MET A 1 -48.81 1.79 14.52
CA MET A 1 -49.34 2.79 13.58
C MET A 1 -48.64 4.10 13.86
N TYR A 2 -47.70 4.49 13.01
CA TYR A 2 -47.16 5.86 13.00
C TYR A 2 -47.22 6.31 11.55
N GLU A 3 -48.14 7.23 11.26
CA GLU A 3 -48.31 7.84 9.96
C GLU A 3 -47.11 8.73 9.65
N LYS A 4 -46.46 8.48 8.51
CA LYS A 4 -45.46 9.41 7.96
C LYS A 4 -46.21 10.57 7.31
N ILE A 5 -46.16 11.74 7.96
CA ILE A 5 -46.46 13.02 7.30
C ILE A 5 -45.35 13.24 6.24
N PRO A 6 -45.67 13.47 4.97
CA PRO A 6 -44.65 13.77 3.97
C PRO A 6 -44.24 15.23 4.12
N CYS A 7 -43.07 15.48 4.71
CA CYS A 7 -42.44 16.79 4.63
C CYS A 7 -41.88 16.96 3.21
N ASP A 8 -42.53 17.81 2.42
CA ASP A 8 -42.17 18.14 1.05
C ASP A 8 -40.79 18.82 0.99
N ILE A 9 -39.77 18.06 0.57
CA ILE A 9 -38.35 18.47 0.47
C ILE A 9 -38.17 19.66 -0.49
N THR A 10 -39.17 19.95 -1.32
CA THR A 10 -39.17 21.06 -2.28
C THR A 10 -39.28 22.42 -1.58
N ALA A 11 -39.99 22.50 -0.45
CA ALA A 11 -40.21 23.74 0.29
C ALA A 11 -38.92 24.27 0.97
N CYS A 12 -38.02 23.38 1.40
CA CYS A 12 -36.80 23.75 2.10
C CYS A 12 -35.65 24.23 1.20
N ARG A 13 -35.77 24.12 -0.14
CA ARG A 13 -34.66 24.45 -1.07
C ARG A 13 -34.54 25.93 -1.40
N GLY A 14 -35.63 26.70 -1.33
CA GLY A 14 -35.64 28.12 -1.71
C GLY A 14 -34.95 29.04 -0.68
N GLU A 15 -35.07 28.72 0.62
CA GLU A 15 -34.53 29.54 1.71
C GLU A 15 -33.01 29.42 1.84
N TYR A 16 -32.45 28.24 1.58
CA TYR A 16 -31.02 27.97 1.72
C TYR A 16 -30.15 28.79 0.75
N ILE A 17 -30.67 29.12 -0.44
CA ILE A 17 -29.91 29.84 -1.48
C ILE A 17 -29.94 31.36 -1.24
N ARG A 18 -31.03 31.92 -0.71
CA ARG A 18 -31.08 33.35 -0.31
C ARG A 18 -30.03 33.67 0.75
N ALA A 19 -29.85 32.77 1.72
CA ALA A 19 -28.85 32.92 2.77
C ALA A 19 -27.40 32.80 2.24
N ALA A 20 -27.16 31.96 1.22
CA ALA A 20 -25.82 31.75 0.67
C ALA A 20 -25.34 32.86 -0.28
N LEU A 21 -26.26 33.57 -0.96
CA LEU A 21 -25.91 34.59 -1.95
C LEU A 21 -26.18 36.04 -1.49
N GLY A 22 -26.70 36.23 -0.28
CA GLY A 22 -26.80 37.54 0.37
C GLY A 22 -27.52 38.61 -0.46
N SER A 23 -28.67 38.29 -1.03
CA SER A 23 -29.44 39.24 -1.86
C SER A 23 -30.87 39.41 -1.36
N GLU A 24 -31.17 40.61 -0.85
CA GLU A 24 -32.52 41.07 -0.54
C GLU A 24 -33.00 42.01 -1.64
N ARG A 25 -33.68 41.48 -2.67
CA ARG A 25 -34.73 42.21 -3.40
C ARG A 25 -35.50 41.30 -4.36
N SER A 26 -36.80 41.55 -4.37
CA SER A 26 -37.84 40.94 -5.20
C SER A 26 -37.65 41.26 -6.68
N SER A 27 -37.19 40.30 -7.47
CA SER A 27 -37.51 40.12 -8.90
C SER A 27 -36.88 38.79 -9.34
N VAL A 28 -37.62 37.70 -9.17
CA VAL A 28 -37.21 36.38 -9.68
C VAL A 28 -37.88 36.21 -11.04
N ASP A 29 -37.27 36.76 -12.09
CA ASP A 29 -37.49 36.26 -13.44
C ASP A 29 -37.01 34.80 -13.53
N PRO A 30 -37.61 33.96 -14.41
CA PRO A 30 -37.74 32.54 -14.15
C PRO A 30 -36.38 31.85 -14.05
N LEU A 31 -36.08 31.31 -12.87
CA LEU A 31 -34.89 30.51 -12.59
C LEU A 31 -34.88 29.16 -13.34
N GLU A 32 -35.98 28.77 -13.99
CA GLU A 32 -36.16 27.50 -14.70
C GLU A 32 -35.15 27.26 -15.85
N PRO A 33 -34.93 28.19 -16.80
CA PRO A 33 -33.98 27.98 -17.89
C PRO A 33 -32.54 27.92 -17.36
N LEU A 34 -32.21 28.74 -16.36
CA LEU A 34 -30.89 28.79 -15.73
C LEU A 34 -30.61 27.51 -14.93
N TRP A 35 -31.60 26.99 -14.21
CA TRP A 35 -31.47 25.75 -13.45
C TRP A 35 -31.34 24.53 -14.36
N SER A 36 -32.10 24.50 -15.46
CA SER A 36 -31.94 23.47 -16.49
C SER A 36 -30.56 23.52 -17.16
N PHE A 37 -29.98 24.72 -17.35
CA PHE A 37 -28.63 24.91 -17.87
C PHE A 37 -27.56 24.43 -16.87
N VAL A 38 -27.69 24.78 -15.58
CA VAL A 38 -26.78 24.33 -14.52
C VAL A 38 -26.84 22.81 -14.38
N LEU A 39 -28.01 22.19 -14.30
CA LEU A 39 -28.14 20.72 -14.26
C LEU A 39 -27.56 20.04 -15.51
N ARG A 40 -27.72 20.64 -16.69
CA ARG A 40 -27.15 20.15 -17.95
C ARG A 40 -25.63 20.38 -18.05
N ALA A 41 -25.10 21.39 -17.36
CA ALA A 41 -23.67 21.63 -17.23
C ALA A 41 -23.03 20.72 -16.16
N SER A 42 -23.72 20.45 -15.06
CA SER A 42 -23.29 19.54 -13.98
C SER A 42 -23.30 18.07 -14.39
N SER A 43 -24.13 17.70 -15.37
CA SER A 43 -24.15 16.36 -15.97
C SER A 43 -23.13 16.17 -17.10
N ARG A 44 -22.48 17.24 -17.58
CA ARG A 44 -21.37 17.17 -18.53
C ARG A 44 -20.07 16.96 -17.77
N SER A 45 -19.67 15.69 -17.61
CA SER A 45 -18.32 15.38 -17.18
C SER A 45 -17.32 15.99 -18.17
N ARG A 46 -16.28 16.66 -17.66
CA ARG A 46 -15.19 17.16 -18.51
C ARG A 46 -14.57 15.96 -19.22
N ARG A 47 -14.55 16.00 -20.56
CA ARG A 47 -13.81 15.00 -21.36
C ARG A 47 -12.36 15.00 -20.88
N GLN A 48 -11.80 13.83 -20.61
CA GLN A 48 -10.39 13.72 -20.24
C GLN A 48 -9.54 14.33 -21.36
N GLY A 49 -8.88 15.44 -21.09
CA GLY A 49 -7.91 16.02 -22.00
C GLY A 49 -6.70 15.10 -22.14
N VAL A 50 -6.10 15.10 -23.34
CA VAL A 50 -4.82 14.42 -23.55
C VAL A 50 -3.74 15.27 -22.88
N GLY A 51 -3.36 14.91 -21.65
CA GLY A 51 -2.32 15.62 -20.90
C GLY A 51 -0.95 15.53 -21.58
N ARG A 52 0.05 16.24 -21.02
CA ARG A 52 1.43 16.19 -21.50
C ARG A 52 1.93 14.73 -21.54
N PRO A 53 2.53 14.27 -22.67
CA PRO A 53 3.10 12.94 -22.75
C PRO A 53 4.14 12.67 -21.66
N ARG A 54 4.11 11.46 -21.09
CA ARG A 54 5.07 11.04 -20.06
C ARG A 54 6.48 10.94 -20.64
N VAL A 55 7.47 11.42 -19.88
CA VAL A 55 8.90 11.34 -20.24
C VAL A 55 9.35 9.89 -20.39
N ILE A 56 8.97 9.03 -19.43
CA ILE A 56 9.24 7.59 -19.50
C ILE A 56 8.09 6.89 -20.21
N LYS A 57 8.37 6.40 -21.43
CA LYS A 57 7.46 5.55 -22.21
C LYS A 57 7.43 4.11 -21.68
N GLU A 58 6.55 3.30 -22.24
CA GLU A 58 6.37 1.89 -21.86
C GLU A 58 7.67 1.05 -21.95
N LYS A 59 8.50 1.27 -22.97
CA LYS A 59 9.83 0.62 -23.08
C LYS A 59 10.73 0.95 -21.88
N GLY A 60 10.67 2.21 -21.41
CA GLY A 60 11.41 2.67 -20.24
C GLY A 60 10.86 2.07 -18.93
N ARG A 61 9.53 1.95 -18.80
CA ARG A 61 8.88 1.25 -17.67
C ARG A 61 9.33 -0.21 -17.58
N ARG A 62 9.33 -0.93 -18.72
CA ARG A 62 9.84 -2.31 -18.79
C ARG A 62 11.32 -2.41 -18.41
N ARG A 63 12.14 -1.44 -18.80
CA ARG A 63 13.55 -1.38 -18.39
C ARG A 63 13.70 -1.14 -16.88
N LEU A 64 12.98 -0.19 -16.31
CA LEU A 64 12.98 0.07 -14.87
C LEU A 64 12.52 -1.15 -14.06
N SER A 65 11.49 -1.85 -14.53
CA SER A 65 11.02 -3.10 -13.90
C SER A 65 12.12 -4.16 -13.87
N ARG A 66 12.88 -4.33 -14.97
CA ARG A 66 14.01 -5.27 -15.02
C ARG A 66 15.13 -4.89 -14.05
N LEU A 67 15.51 -3.61 -14.01
CA LEU A 67 16.55 -3.11 -13.09
C LEU A 67 16.18 -3.38 -11.63
N ILE A 68 14.92 -3.11 -11.24
CA ILE A 68 14.44 -3.39 -9.88
C ILE A 68 14.44 -4.88 -9.56
N LYS A 69 14.03 -5.73 -10.52
CA LYS A 69 14.02 -7.19 -10.29
C LYS A 69 15.43 -7.75 -10.11
N GLN A 70 16.45 -7.14 -10.73
CA GLN A 70 17.86 -7.52 -10.51
C GLN A 70 18.32 -7.17 -9.10
N ASN A 71 18.00 -5.97 -8.60
CA ASN A 71 18.31 -5.60 -7.23
C ASN A 71 17.22 -4.70 -6.62
N ARG A 72 16.35 -5.32 -5.82
CA ARG A 72 15.21 -4.66 -5.19
C ARG A 72 15.58 -3.69 -4.07
N ARG A 73 16.84 -3.67 -3.63
CA ARG A 73 17.34 -2.82 -2.53
C ARG A 73 17.97 -1.51 -3.02
N GLN A 74 18.04 -1.28 -4.32
CA GLN A 74 18.65 -0.08 -4.88
C GLN A 74 17.88 1.20 -4.53
N THR A 75 18.64 2.28 -4.31
CA THR A 75 18.09 3.62 -4.10
C THR A 75 17.58 4.22 -5.42
N VAL A 76 16.78 5.28 -5.36
CA VAL A 76 16.30 5.97 -6.58
C VAL A 76 17.48 6.54 -7.36
N ALA A 77 18.47 7.13 -6.67
CA ALA A 77 19.69 7.67 -7.29
C ALA A 77 20.46 6.59 -8.07
N GLN A 78 20.68 5.41 -7.47
CA GLN A 78 21.35 4.29 -8.14
C GLN A 78 20.58 3.79 -9.36
N LEU A 79 19.25 3.65 -9.23
CA LEU A 79 18.38 3.26 -10.34
C LEU A 79 18.40 4.30 -11.47
N THR A 80 18.43 5.58 -11.12
CA THR A 80 18.45 6.69 -12.08
C THR A 80 19.77 6.74 -12.83
N ALA A 81 20.89 6.59 -12.13
CA ALA A 81 22.22 6.48 -12.75
C ALA A 81 22.28 5.30 -13.74
N GLN A 82 21.82 4.11 -13.34
CA GLN A 82 21.77 2.92 -14.20
C GLN A 82 20.83 3.09 -15.40
N TYR A 83 19.71 3.79 -15.22
CA TYR A 83 18.79 4.09 -16.30
C TYR A 83 19.40 5.08 -17.30
N ASN A 84 20.12 6.10 -16.82
CA ASN A 84 20.72 7.13 -17.65
C ASN A 84 22.00 6.65 -18.38
N ALA A 85 22.73 5.67 -17.85
CA ALA A 85 23.99 5.14 -18.40
C ALA A 85 23.93 4.54 -19.83
N GLY A 86 22.77 4.53 -20.48
CA GLY A 86 22.61 4.06 -21.86
C GLY A 86 21.52 4.80 -22.63
N THR A 87 21.15 6.01 -22.20
CA THR A 87 20.10 6.82 -22.82
C THR A 87 20.66 8.18 -23.20
N SER A 88 20.36 8.68 -24.40
CA SER A 88 20.75 10.02 -24.85
C SER A 88 20.03 11.15 -24.10
N ALA A 89 18.87 10.85 -23.50
CA ALA A 89 18.10 11.77 -22.66
C ALA A 89 18.20 11.31 -21.20
N SER A 90 18.73 12.18 -20.33
CA SER A 90 18.77 11.94 -18.89
C SER A 90 17.40 12.20 -18.26
N VAL A 91 17.01 11.32 -17.36
CA VAL A 91 15.79 11.46 -16.56
C VAL A 91 16.16 11.82 -15.13
N SER A 92 15.40 12.73 -14.51
CA SER A 92 15.59 13.10 -13.10
C SER A 92 15.13 12.00 -12.15
N GLU A 93 15.72 11.96 -10.95
CA GLU A 93 15.35 11.01 -9.91
C GLU A 93 13.87 11.09 -9.53
N HIS A 94 13.34 12.31 -9.44
CA HIS A 94 11.94 12.57 -9.14
C HIS A 94 11.00 11.92 -10.17
N THR A 95 11.34 12.01 -11.46
CA THR A 95 10.56 11.40 -12.55
C THR A 95 10.60 9.87 -12.45
N VAL A 96 11.75 9.28 -12.13
CA VAL A 96 11.88 7.85 -11.88
C VAL A 96 11.01 7.44 -10.69
N GLN A 97 11.10 8.16 -9.56
CA GLN A 97 10.31 7.87 -8.37
C GLN A 97 8.80 7.88 -8.65
N LEU A 98 8.27 8.91 -9.30
CA LEU A 98 6.85 9.00 -9.65
C LEU A 98 6.44 7.86 -10.58
N THR A 99 7.28 7.53 -11.57
CA THR A 99 7.01 6.42 -12.49
C THR A 99 6.96 5.08 -11.75
N LEU A 100 7.84 4.87 -10.77
CA LEU A 100 7.82 3.66 -9.94
C LEU A 100 6.56 3.56 -9.07
N LEU A 101 6.12 4.68 -8.48
CA LEU A 101 4.88 4.72 -7.71
C LEU A 101 3.65 4.44 -8.57
N ASP A 102 3.60 5.02 -9.77
CA ASP A 102 2.54 4.77 -10.76
C ASP A 102 2.55 3.31 -11.26
N MET A 103 3.70 2.64 -11.25
CA MET A 103 3.82 1.20 -11.49
C MET A 103 3.49 0.33 -10.26
N GLY A 104 3.21 0.92 -9.10
CA GLY A 104 2.95 0.21 -7.85
C GLY A 104 4.19 -0.31 -7.12
N LEU A 105 5.40 0.03 -7.59
CA LEU A 105 6.68 -0.40 -7.03
C LEU A 105 7.09 0.48 -5.84
N CYS A 106 6.38 0.27 -4.74
CA CYS A 106 6.55 1.01 -3.50
C CYS A 106 7.78 0.55 -2.72
N SER A 107 8.43 1.50 -2.04
CA SER A 107 9.49 1.21 -1.07
C SER A 107 8.89 0.75 0.27
N ARG A 108 9.23 -0.46 0.71
CA ARG A 108 8.71 -1.10 1.93
C ARG A 108 9.83 -1.78 2.71
N CYS A 109 9.62 -2.02 4.00
CA CYS A 109 10.52 -2.87 4.78
C CYS A 109 10.41 -4.32 4.30
N PRO A 110 11.53 -5.04 4.16
CA PRO A 110 11.51 -6.45 3.82
C PRO A 110 10.82 -7.25 4.92
N THR A 111 10.15 -8.34 4.53
CA THR A 111 9.53 -9.23 5.50
C THR A 111 10.62 -10.02 6.22
N ARG A 112 10.64 -9.99 7.56
CA ARG A 112 11.58 -10.78 8.36
C ARG A 112 11.14 -12.23 8.34
N VAL A 113 12.03 -13.13 7.91
CA VAL A 113 11.77 -14.57 7.84
C VAL A 113 12.91 -15.35 8.50
N PRO A 114 12.62 -16.47 9.18
CA PRO A 114 13.68 -17.33 9.71
C PRO A 114 14.48 -17.94 8.55
N LEU A 115 15.80 -17.92 8.66
CA LEU A 115 16.68 -18.57 7.70
C LEU A 115 16.67 -20.08 7.97
N LEU A 116 15.86 -20.81 7.19
CA LEU A 116 15.74 -22.26 7.29
C LEU A 116 16.51 -22.96 6.17
N THR A 117 17.34 -23.94 6.56
CA THR A 117 17.98 -24.88 5.64
C THR A 117 16.95 -25.80 4.99
N LYS A 118 17.29 -26.44 3.86
CA LYS A 118 16.38 -27.39 3.17
C LYS A 118 15.94 -28.51 4.11
N ARG A 119 16.88 -29.09 4.88
CA ARG A 119 16.60 -30.13 5.88
C ARG A 119 15.63 -29.65 6.95
N GLN A 120 15.84 -28.45 7.50
CA GLN A 120 14.93 -27.87 8.51
C GLN A 120 13.52 -27.66 7.96
N ARG A 121 13.37 -27.22 6.70
CA ARG A 121 12.05 -27.08 6.07
C ARG A 121 11.34 -28.43 5.94
N GLN A 122 12.06 -29.47 5.53
CA GLN A 122 11.50 -30.81 5.41
C GLN A 122 11.03 -31.35 6.76
N LEU A 123 11.87 -31.26 7.79
CA LEU A 123 11.51 -31.71 9.14
C LEU A 123 10.29 -30.96 9.69
N ARG A 124 10.22 -29.64 9.47
CA ARG A 124 9.06 -28.84 9.90
C ARG A 124 7.78 -29.21 9.15
N LEU A 125 7.88 -29.51 7.85
CA LEU A 125 6.74 -29.95 7.06
C LEU A 125 6.25 -31.32 7.52
N GLN A 126 7.17 -32.27 7.70
CA GLN A 126 6.86 -33.60 8.20
C GLN A 126 6.18 -33.54 9.57
N TRP A 127 6.76 -32.78 10.51
CA TRP A 127 6.16 -32.59 11.83
C TRP A 127 4.74 -32.02 11.73
N ALA A 128 4.53 -31.00 10.90
CA ALA A 128 3.21 -30.41 10.69
C ALA A 128 2.21 -31.38 10.04
N GLN A 129 2.68 -32.32 9.22
CA GLN A 129 1.84 -33.36 8.62
C GLN A 129 1.45 -34.43 9.65
N GLU A 130 2.42 -34.92 10.43
CA GLU A 130 2.20 -35.91 11.49
C GLU A 130 1.23 -35.42 12.56
N HIS A 131 1.23 -34.12 12.84
CA HIS A 131 0.44 -33.49 13.90
C HIS A 131 -0.77 -32.71 13.36
N ARG A 132 -1.10 -32.89 12.07
CA ARG A 132 -2.17 -32.13 11.40
C ARG A 132 -3.55 -32.37 12.01
N ASP A 133 -3.82 -33.62 12.35
CA ASP A 133 -5.13 -34.10 12.79
C ASP A 133 -5.19 -34.31 14.32
N TRP A 134 -4.23 -33.73 15.05
CA TRP A 134 -4.21 -33.77 16.51
C TRP A 134 -5.45 -33.10 17.11
N THR A 135 -6.06 -33.81 18.05
CA THR A 135 -7.21 -33.37 18.82
C THR A 135 -6.81 -32.39 19.91
N MET A 136 -7.77 -31.63 20.43
CA MET A 136 -7.52 -30.67 21.52
C MET A 136 -6.96 -31.34 22.78
N ASP A 137 -7.36 -32.58 23.08
CA ASP A 137 -6.86 -33.30 24.25
C ASP A 137 -5.42 -33.78 24.09
N GLU A 138 -4.96 -33.99 22.85
CA GLU A 138 -3.55 -34.24 22.54
C GLU A 138 -2.72 -32.95 22.69
N TRP A 139 -3.24 -31.81 22.19
CA TRP A 139 -2.58 -30.51 22.37
C TRP A 139 -2.42 -30.11 23.84
N LYS A 140 -3.41 -30.39 24.70
CA LYS A 140 -3.33 -30.13 26.16
C LYS A 140 -2.21 -30.87 26.87
N ARG A 141 -1.69 -31.94 26.28
CA ARG A 141 -0.56 -32.71 26.85
C ARG A 141 0.79 -32.12 26.49
N VAL A 142 0.83 -31.15 25.58
CA VAL A 142 2.06 -30.50 25.13
C VAL A 142 2.39 -29.34 26.04
N SER A 143 3.54 -29.40 26.72
CA SER A 143 4.12 -28.22 27.35
C SER A 143 5.06 -27.53 26.36
N LEU A 144 4.80 -26.26 26.07
CA LEU A 144 5.64 -25.44 25.22
C LEU A 144 6.62 -24.65 26.09
N SER A 145 7.89 -24.69 25.73
CA SER A 145 8.93 -23.87 26.34
C SER A 145 9.63 -23.07 25.26
N ASP A 146 9.91 -21.80 25.52
CA ASP A 146 10.67 -20.96 24.60
C ASP A 146 11.55 -19.97 25.35
N LYS A 147 12.62 -19.54 24.67
CA LYS A 147 13.52 -18.50 25.12
C LYS A 147 13.35 -17.28 24.21
N SER A 148 12.64 -16.27 24.71
CA SER A 148 12.43 -15.03 23.96
C SER A 148 13.44 -13.96 24.35
N ARG A 149 13.83 -13.13 23.38
CA ARG A 149 14.73 -11.98 23.57
C ARG A 149 13.93 -10.69 23.39
N PHE A 150 13.99 -9.81 24.38
CA PHE A 150 13.42 -8.47 24.33
C PHE A 150 14.52 -7.44 24.15
N LEU A 151 14.45 -6.68 23.05
CA LEU A 151 15.41 -5.63 22.75
C LEU A 151 14.99 -4.33 23.43
N ILE A 152 15.92 -3.66 24.13
CA ILE A 152 15.69 -2.37 24.80
C ILE A 152 15.67 -1.24 23.75
N HIS A 153 16.43 -1.38 22.67
CA HIS A 153 16.45 -0.46 21.54
C HIS A 153 16.06 -1.19 20.25
N HIS A 154 15.05 -0.69 19.54
CA HIS A 154 14.66 -1.24 18.25
C HIS A 154 15.66 -0.82 17.18
N VAL A 155 16.44 -1.78 16.65
CA VAL A 155 17.22 -1.53 15.43
C VAL A 155 16.25 -1.55 14.25
N ASP A 156 15.90 -0.37 13.78
CA ASP A 156 14.93 -0.10 12.71
C ASP A 156 15.31 -0.71 11.35
N GLY A 157 16.50 -1.32 11.26
CA GLY A 157 16.93 -2.13 10.13
C GLY A 157 16.64 -1.43 8.80
N ARG A 158 17.35 -0.32 8.54
CA ARG A 158 17.17 0.66 7.43
C ARG A 158 17.20 0.07 6.00
N VAL A 159 17.14 -1.24 5.83
CA VAL A 159 17.00 -1.92 4.55
C VAL A 159 15.58 -1.75 4.05
N ARG A 160 15.44 -1.18 2.85
CA ARG A 160 14.15 -1.09 2.15
C ARG A 160 14.22 -1.87 0.85
N VAL A 161 13.10 -2.47 0.48
CA VAL A 161 12.93 -3.19 -0.78
C VAL A 161 11.80 -2.55 -1.60
N ARG A 162 11.98 -2.46 -2.91
CA ARG A 162 10.92 -2.06 -3.84
C ARG A 162 10.19 -3.30 -4.33
N ARG A 163 8.88 -3.37 -4.05
CA ARG A 163 8.05 -4.52 -4.40
C ARG A 163 6.62 -4.12 -4.73
N LEU A 164 5.97 -4.93 -5.56
CA LEU A 164 4.53 -4.85 -5.79
C LEU A 164 3.76 -5.43 -4.60
N PRO A 165 2.46 -5.12 -4.47
CA PRO A 165 1.56 -5.88 -3.61
C PRO A 165 1.64 -7.39 -3.91
N GLY A 166 1.66 -8.23 -2.88
CA GLY A 166 1.77 -9.70 -3.02
C GLY A 166 3.20 -10.26 -3.03
N GLU A 167 4.20 -9.51 -3.50
CA GLU A 167 5.60 -9.98 -3.64
C GLU A 167 6.39 -10.06 -2.31
N HIS A 168 5.71 -9.98 -1.16
CA HIS A 168 6.32 -9.82 0.15
C HIS A 168 7.14 -11.03 0.63
N LEU A 169 6.80 -12.24 0.21
CA LEU A 169 7.50 -13.49 0.57
C LEU A 169 8.54 -13.93 -0.47
N LEU A 170 8.74 -13.15 -1.55
CA LEU A 170 9.80 -13.46 -2.49
C LEU A 170 11.16 -13.39 -1.79
N PRO A 171 12.10 -14.32 -2.06
CA PRO A 171 13.42 -14.30 -1.43
C PRO A 171 14.15 -12.95 -1.55
N SER A 172 13.99 -12.26 -2.69
CA SER A 172 14.54 -10.92 -2.95
C SER A 172 13.89 -9.78 -2.12
N CYS A 173 12.72 -10.04 -1.54
CA CYS A 173 11.91 -9.11 -0.75
C CYS A 173 11.91 -9.43 0.76
N THR A 174 12.55 -10.53 1.15
CA THR A 174 12.69 -10.96 2.54
C THR A 174 14.06 -10.62 3.10
N ALA A 175 14.13 -10.49 4.42
CA ALA A 175 15.37 -10.40 5.16
C ALA A 175 15.44 -11.55 6.16
N GLY A 176 16.53 -12.30 6.11
CA GLY A 176 16.82 -13.30 7.13
C GLY A 176 17.06 -12.64 8.47
N HIS A 177 16.48 -13.19 9.53
CA HIS A 177 16.83 -12.82 10.89
C HIS A 177 17.48 -14.00 11.60
N THR A 178 18.66 -13.77 12.17
CA THR A 178 19.38 -14.70 13.05
C THR A 178 19.40 -14.07 14.44
N GLN A 179 19.06 -14.83 15.49
CA GLN A 179 19.03 -14.34 16.87
C GLN A 179 20.43 -14.22 17.52
N ALA A 180 21.42 -13.66 16.82
CA ALA A 180 22.80 -13.55 17.33
C ALA A 180 23.19 -12.08 17.57
N GLY A 181 23.73 -11.77 18.76
CA GLY A 181 24.49 -10.53 19.05
C GLY A 181 23.76 -9.44 19.85
N ASP A 182 24.28 -9.21 21.06
CA ASP A 182 24.31 -8.11 22.04
C ASP A 182 23.21 -7.05 22.18
N ASP A 183 22.94 -6.74 23.46
CA ASP A 183 21.91 -5.91 24.08
C ASP A 183 20.46 -6.41 23.96
N GLY A 184 19.97 -7.06 25.01
CA GLY A 184 18.57 -7.46 25.16
C GLY A 184 18.39 -8.42 26.34
N ILE A 185 17.22 -8.33 26.99
CA ILE A 185 16.87 -9.20 28.11
C ILE A 185 16.37 -10.53 27.54
N MET A 186 16.95 -11.63 28.01
CA MET A 186 16.50 -12.98 27.68
C MET A 186 15.52 -13.44 28.75
N LEU A 187 14.32 -13.84 28.34
CA LEU A 187 13.33 -14.45 29.24
C LEU A 187 13.11 -15.90 28.82
N TRP A 188 12.98 -16.77 29.81
CA TRP A 188 12.59 -18.16 29.62
C TRP A 188 11.20 -18.36 30.20
N GLY A 189 10.35 -19.06 29.48
CA GLY A 189 8.99 -19.31 29.93
C GLY A 189 8.48 -20.65 29.42
N THR A 190 7.55 -21.22 30.20
CA THR A 190 6.83 -22.42 29.85
C THR A 190 5.33 -22.19 30.01
N PHE A 191 4.52 -22.82 29.16
CA PHE A 191 3.07 -22.81 29.27
C PHE A 191 2.48 -24.12 28.74
N SER A 192 1.26 -24.45 29.19
CA SER A 192 0.52 -25.67 28.90
C SER A 192 -0.95 -25.35 28.69
#